data_AF-A0A528AZT7-F1
#
_entry.id   AF-A0A528AZT7-F1
#
_cell.length_a   1.000
_cell.length_b   1.000
_cell.length_c   1.000
_cell.angle_alpha   90.00
_cell.angle_beta   90.00
_cell.angle_gamma   90.00
#
_symmetry.space_group_name_H-M   'P 1'
#
loop_
_entity.id
_entity.type
_entity.pdbx_description
1 polymer ?
#
loop_
_entity_poly.entity_id
_entity_poly.type
_entity_poly.pdbx_seq_one_letter_code
_entity_poly.pdbx_strand_id
1 'polypeptide(L)'
;DIHEFSQSVARGPDAALQDFVARGQRLTARLEAFRKPVIAAVNGLAYGGGCEITEAVPLAIASDRAIFGKPEINLGMPPTFGGTQRLPRLAGRKRALELLLTGDAFSPERALELGLVNQVVAHADLLPAAHDLA
;
A
#
# COMPACT_ATOMS: atom_id res chain seq x y z
N ASP A 1 -1.89 -14.99 6.17
CA ASP A 1 -2.62 -15.81 7.16
C ASP A 1 -1.68 -16.14 8.32
N ILE A 2 -2.13 -16.08 9.59
CA ILE A 2 -1.26 -16.38 10.76
C ILE A 2 -0.66 -17.79 10.70
N HIS A 3 -1.34 -18.75 10.06
CA HIS A 3 -0.83 -20.10 9.84
C HIS A 3 0.39 -20.13 8.92
N GLU A 4 0.49 -19.22 7.94
CA GLU A 4 1.66 -19.12 7.05
C GLU A 4 2.92 -18.65 7.78
N PHE A 5 2.78 -18.05 8.96
CA PHE A 5 3.90 -17.63 9.80
C PHE A 5 4.30 -18.68 10.84
N SER A 6 3.52 -19.76 11.01
CA SER A 6 3.74 -20.75 12.08
C SER A 6 5.15 -21.36 12.10
N GLN A 7 5.74 -21.63 10.93
CA GLN A 7 7.08 -22.19 10.81
C GLN A 7 8.21 -21.19 11.14
N SER A 8 8.01 -19.90 10.85
CA SER A 8 9.00 -18.87 11.20
C SER A 8 8.84 -18.42 12.66
N VAL A 9 7.62 -18.39 13.19
CA VAL A 9 7.32 -18.17 14.61
C VAL A 9 7.97 -19.24 15.49
N ALA A 10 7.94 -20.51 15.07
CA ALA A 10 8.62 -21.60 15.78
C ALA A 10 10.16 -21.43 15.86
N ARG A 11 10.75 -20.63 14.96
CA ARG A 11 12.19 -20.32 14.93
C ARG A 11 12.55 -19.03 15.71
N GLY A 12 11.57 -18.40 16.35
CA GLY A 12 11.74 -17.19 17.16
C GLY A 12 11.22 -15.91 16.51
N PRO A 13 11.06 -14.84 17.29
CA PRO A 13 10.42 -13.59 16.85
C PRO A 13 11.18 -12.89 15.72
N ASP A 14 12.52 -12.88 15.77
CA ASP A 14 13.35 -12.25 14.73
C ASP A 14 13.20 -12.95 13.39
N ALA A 15 13.21 -14.28 13.39
CA ALA A 15 13.00 -15.08 12.18
C ALA A 15 11.60 -14.89 11.61
N ALA A 16 10.57 -14.81 12.46
CA ALA A 16 9.21 -14.51 12.07
C ALA A 16 9.07 -13.12 11.42
N LEU A 17 9.69 -12.11 12.04
CA LEU A 17 9.69 -10.74 11.52
C LEU A 17 10.39 -10.64 10.17
N GLN A 18 11.60 -11.19 10.05
CA GLN A 18 12.35 -11.20 8.79
C GLN A 18 11.56 -11.88 7.67
N ASP A 19 10.93 -13.02 7.97
CA ASP A 19 10.13 -13.77 7.02
C ASP A 19 8.88 -13.00 6.57
N PHE A 20 8.19 -12.31 7.50
CA PHE A 20 7.07 -11.43 7.20
C PHE A 20 7.45 -10.27 6.29
N VAL A 21 8.49 -9.52 6.68
CA VAL A 21 8.99 -8.38 5.90
C VAL A 21 9.44 -8.83 4.52
N ALA A 22 10.21 -9.91 4.42
CA ALA A 22 10.71 -10.41 3.16
C ALA A 22 9.59 -10.92 2.24
N ARG A 23 8.52 -11.51 2.78
CA ARG A 23 7.34 -11.87 1.99
C ARG A 23 6.64 -10.66 1.40
N GLY A 24 6.37 -9.64 2.21
CA GLY A 24 5.69 -8.43 1.74
C GLY A 24 6.51 -7.64 0.71
N GLN A 25 7.82 -7.52 0.93
CA GLN A 25 8.72 -6.92 -0.06
C GLN A 25 8.77 -7.72 -1.36
N ARG A 26 8.82 -9.06 -1.30
CA ARG A 26 8.76 -9.91 -2.50
C ARG A 26 7.43 -9.76 -3.24
N LEU A 27 6.31 -9.62 -2.52
CA LEU A 27 5.01 -9.37 -3.13
C LEU A 27 5.01 -8.05 -3.90
N THR A 28 5.36 -6.94 -3.26
CA THR A 28 5.34 -5.62 -3.90
C THR A 28 6.36 -5.52 -5.04
N ALA A 29 7.56 -6.09 -4.88
CA ALA A 29 8.56 -6.15 -5.95
C ALA A 29 8.07 -6.96 -7.16
N ARG A 30 7.29 -8.03 -6.96
CA ARG A 30 6.72 -8.81 -8.06
C ARG A 30 5.62 -8.07 -8.81
N LEU A 31 4.82 -7.25 -8.13
CA LEU A 31 3.81 -6.39 -8.75
C LEU A 31 4.48 -5.32 -9.60
N GLU A 32 5.50 -4.67 -9.03
CA GLU A 32 6.28 -3.60 -9.67
C GLU A 32 7.04 -4.10 -10.91
N ALA A 33 7.61 -5.31 -10.84
CA ALA A 33 8.36 -5.93 -11.95
C ALA A 33 7.48 -6.81 -12.87
N PHE A 34 6.15 -6.76 -12.75
CA PHE A 34 5.28 -7.61 -13.55
C PHE A 34 5.36 -7.22 -15.04
N ARG A 35 5.28 -8.22 -15.94
CA ARG A 35 5.48 -7.99 -17.38
C ARG A 35 4.34 -7.25 -18.08
N LYS A 36 3.22 -7.07 -17.40
CA LYS A 36 2.06 -6.31 -17.85
C LYS A 36 1.74 -5.23 -16.81
N PRO A 37 1.13 -4.09 -17.21
CA PRO A 37 0.66 -3.12 -16.23
C PRO A 37 -0.32 -3.78 -15.25
N VAL A 38 -0.12 -3.51 -13.95
CA VAL A 38 -1.06 -3.90 -12.89
C VAL A 38 -1.85 -2.66 -12.48
N ILE A 39 -3.17 -2.79 -12.42
CA ILE A 39 -4.08 -1.71 -12.00
C ILE A 39 -4.68 -2.10 -10.65
N ALA A 40 -4.49 -1.26 -9.62
CA ALA A 40 -5.17 -1.44 -8.33
C ALA A 40 -6.52 -0.70 -8.33
N ALA A 41 -7.60 -1.44 -8.10
CA ALA A 41 -8.93 -0.89 -7.84
C ALA A 41 -9.18 -0.85 -6.33
N VAL A 42 -8.95 0.31 -5.70
CA VAL A 42 -9.04 0.47 -4.24
C VAL A 42 -10.47 0.82 -3.83
N ASN A 43 -11.19 -0.17 -3.30
CA ASN A 43 -12.62 -0.05 -2.98
C ASN A 43 -12.94 0.45 -1.57
N GLY A 44 -11.93 0.55 -0.69
CA GLY A 44 -12.14 0.83 0.73
C GLY A 44 -10.82 1.05 1.48
N LEU A 45 -10.71 0.50 2.68
CA LEU A 45 -9.53 0.67 3.55
C LEU A 45 -8.27 0.09 2.89
N ALA A 46 -7.28 0.95 2.66
CA ALA A 46 -5.94 0.59 2.21
C ALA A 46 -4.93 1.07 3.26
N TYR A 47 -4.71 0.27 4.31
CA TYR A 47 -3.83 0.61 5.42
C TYR A 47 -2.57 -0.26 5.42
N GLY A 48 -1.45 0.34 5.82
CA GLY A 48 -0.16 -0.32 5.90
C GLY A 48 0.18 -1.09 4.62
N GLY A 49 0.35 -2.42 4.72
CA GLY A 49 0.61 -3.29 3.58
C GLY A 49 -0.37 -3.14 2.41
N GLY A 50 -1.66 -2.88 2.67
CA GLY A 50 -2.64 -2.62 1.60
C GLY A 50 -2.34 -1.33 0.82
N CYS A 51 -1.91 -0.29 1.53
CA CYS A 51 -1.45 0.95 0.92
C CYS A 51 -0.09 0.76 0.20
N GLU A 52 0.81 -0.04 0.77
CA GLU A 52 2.10 -0.37 0.13
C GLU A 52 1.94 -1.19 -1.17
N ILE A 53 0.85 -1.97 -1.29
CA ILE A 53 0.47 -2.61 -2.56
C ILE A 53 0.03 -1.56 -3.58
N THR A 54 -0.82 -0.60 -3.19
CA THR A 54 -1.24 0.50 -4.07
C THR A 54 -0.04 1.33 -4.55
N GLU A 55 0.93 1.61 -3.67
CA GLU A 55 2.16 2.31 -4.02
C GLU A 55 3.07 1.55 -4.99
N ALA A 56 2.96 0.21 -5.04
CA ALA A 56 3.86 -0.64 -5.82
C ALA A 56 3.36 -0.91 -7.25
N VAL A 57 2.07 -0.74 -7.50
CA VAL A 57 1.51 -0.93 -8.84
C VAL A 57 1.66 0.33 -9.71
N PRO A 58 1.76 0.20 -11.04
CA PRO A 58 1.95 1.35 -11.91
C PRO A 58 0.71 2.26 -12.02
N LEU A 59 -0.50 1.71 -11.86
CA LEU A 59 -1.76 2.44 -11.96
C LEU A 59 -2.69 2.09 -10.81
N ALA A 60 -3.42 3.07 -10.30
CA ALA A 60 -4.41 2.87 -9.25
C ALA A 60 -5.61 3.79 -9.42
N ILE A 61 -6.81 3.25 -9.19
CA ILE A 61 -8.08 3.97 -9.15
C ILE A 61 -8.68 3.74 -7.77
N ALA A 62 -9.16 4.81 -7.14
CA ALA A 62 -9.79 4.74 -5.84
C ALA A 62 -11.30 5.00 -5.94
N SER A 63 -12.07 4.29 -5.13
CA SER A 63 -13.42 4.71 -4.79
C SER A 63 -13.37 5.95 -3.90
N ASP A 64 -14.38 6.81 -4.03
CA ASP A 64 -14.76 7.87 -3.09
C ASP A 64 -14.93 7.40 -1.62
N ARG A 65 -15.07 6.10 -1.37
CA ARG A 65 -15.12 5.47 -0.03
C ARG A 65 -13.76 4.97 0.46
N ALA A 66 -12.71 5.03 -0.35
CA ALA A 66 -11.40 4.54 0.05
C ALA A 66 -10.81 5.41 1.15
N ILE A 67 -10.03 4.81 2.04
CA ILE A 67 -9.27 5.54 3.06
C ILE A 67 -7.89 4.91 3.11
N PHE A 68 -6.86 5.76 3.08
CA PHE A 68 -5.47 5.32 3.04
C PHE A 68 -4.78 5.66 4.36
N GLY A 69 -3.72 4.93 4.71
CA GLY A 69 -2.95 5.22 5.91
C GLY A 69 -1.68 4.40 6.06
N LYS A 70 -0.74 4.93 6.85
CA LYS A 70 0.50 4.28 7.28
C LYS A 70 0.58 4.17 8.82
N PRO A 71 -0.38 3.48 9.47
CA PRO A 71 -0.51 3.49 10.93
C PRO A 71 0.52 2.60 11.65
N GLU A 72 1.48 1.99 10.95
CA GLU A 72 2.49 1.10 11.51
C GLU A 72 3.28 1.73 12.67
N ILE A 73 3.46 3.06 12.64
CA ILE A 73 4.13 3.81 13.70
C ILE A 73 3.43 3.67 15.06
N ASN A 74 2.10 3.50 15.07
CA ASN A 74 1.31 3.26 16.29
C ASN A 74 1.59 1.89 16.92
N LEU A 75 2.18 0.98 16.15
CA LEU A 75 2.65 -0.33 16.59
C LEU A 75 4.16 -0.34 16.85
N GLY A 76 4.83 0.81 16.77
CA GLY A 76 6.28 0.96 16.98
C GLY A 76 7.13 0.42 15.82
N MET A 77 6.57 0.30 14.61
CA MET A 77 7.30 -0.22 13.45
C MET A 77 7.15 0.68 12.22
N PRO A 78 8.11 0.70 11.28
CA PRO A 78 7.95 1.40 10.02
C PRO A 78 7.13 0.56 9.02
N PRO A 79 6.64 1.15 7.92
CA PRO A 79 6.07 0.39 6.79
C PRO A 79 7.15 -0.43 6.08
N THR A 80 7.00 -1.76 6.11
CA THR A 80 8.10 -2.68 5.79
C THR A 80 8.03 -3.30 4.40
N PHE A 81 6.91 -3.16 3.67
CA PHE A 81 6.76 -3.72 2.31
C PHE A 81 7.23 -2.75 1.22
N GLY A 82 7.88 -1.65 1.63
CA GLY A 82 8.55 -0.66 0.79
C GLY A 82 7.98 0.76 0.93
N GLY A 83 7.03 1.00 1.83
CA GLY A 83 6.36 2.28 1.99
C GLY A 83 7.27 3.43 2.42
N THR A 84 8.31 3.14 3.21
CA THR A 84 9.38 4.11 3.52
C THR A 84 10.16 4.58 2.29
N GLN A 85 10.05 3.85 1.18
CA GLN A 85 10.77 4.11 -0.07
C GLN A 85 9.84 4.65 -1.16
N ARG A 86 8.66 4.03 -1.35
CA ARG A 86 7.72 4.38 -2.42
C ARG A 86 6.93 5.65 -2.13
N LEU A 87 6.38 5.80 -0.93
CA LEU A 87 5.59 6.98 -0.59
C LEU A 87 6.39 8.29 -0.75
N PRO A 88 7.65 8.41 -0.30
CA PRO A 88 8.45 9.61 -0.57
C PRO A 88 8.73 9.90 -2.04
N ARG A 89 8.76 8.88 -2.91
CA ARG A 89 8.94 9.05 -4.37
C ARG A 89 7.65 9.51 -5.05
N LEU A 90 6.50 9.10 -4.54
CA LEU A 90 5.17 9.50 -5.05
C LEU A 90 4.76 10.87 -4.51
N ALA A 91 4.67 11.00 -3.19
CA ALA A 91 4.15 12.18 -2.49
C ALA A 91 5.16 13.31 -2.26
N GLY A 92 6.45 13.06 -2.55
CA GLY A 92 7.55 13.92 -2.12
C GLY A 92 7.88 13.75 -0.64
N ARG A 93 9.16 14.04 -0.28
CA ARG A 93 9.73 13.69 1.02
C ARG A 93 8.95 14.24 2.23
N LYS A 94 8.57 15.52 2.23
CA LYS A 94 7.96 16.15 3.42
C LYS A 94 6.58 15.58 3.73
N ARG A 95 5.71 15.50 2.71
CA ARG A 95 4.34 14.97 2.85
C ARG A 95 4.37 13.47 3.19
N ALA A 96 5.28 12.72 2.59
CA ALA A 96 5.44 11.32 2.94
C ALA A 96 5.90 11.13 4.39
N LEU A 97 6.89 11.89 4.86
CA LEU A 97 7.35 11.80 6.24
C LEU A 97 6.27 12.20 7.24
N GLU A 98 5.45 13.20 6.95
CA GLU A 98 4.27 13.53 7.76
C GLU A 98 3.38 12.29 7.93
N LEU A 99 2.90 11.71 6.83
CA LEU A 99 2.02 10.53 6.87
C LEU A 99 2.67 9.30 7.53
N LEU A 100 3.98 9.07 7.31
CA LEU A 100 4.71 7.95 7.89
C LEU A 100 4.99 8.11 9.38
N LEU A 101 5.17 9.34 9.87
CA LEU A 101 5.56 9.63 11.25
C LEU A 101 4.36 9.92 12.15
N THR A 102 3.25 10.43 11.59
CA THR A 102 2.00 10.60 12.34
C THR A 102 1.11 9.36 12.26
N GLY A 103 1.20 8.62 11.15
CA GLY A 103 0.32 7.48 10.88
C GLY A 103 -1.12 7.89 10.56
N ASP A 104 -1.35 9.17 10.25
CA ASP A 104 -2.68 9.70 9.98
C ASP A 104 -3.31 9.04 8.74
N ALA A 105 -4.62 8.86 8.83
CA ALA A 105 -5.43 8.44 7.69
C ALA A 105 -5.64 9.62 6.74
N PHE A 106 -5.76 9.34 5.45
CA PHE A 106 -6.02 10.36 4.44
C PHE A 106 -7.06 9.88 3.41
N SER A 107 -7.78 10.86 2.86
CA SER A 107 -8.90 10.66 1.94
C SER A 107 -8.44 10.24 0.54
N PRO A 108 -9.34 9.74 -0.33
CA PRO A 108 -8.98 9.38 -1.69
C PRO A 108 -8.61 10.62 -2.52
N GLU A 109 -9.21 11.79 -2.25
CA GLU A 109 -8.83 13.05 -2.89
C GLU A 109 -7.40 13.42 -2.52
N ARG A 110 -7.02 13.25 -1.24
CA ARG A 110 -5.64 13.48 -0.81
C ARG A 110 -4.69 12.47 -1.48
N ALA A 111 -5.09 11.21 -1.62
CA ALA A 111 -4.29 10.22 -2.34
C ALA A 111 -4.05 10.63 -3.81
N LEU A 112 -5.07 11.18 -4.47
CA LEU A 112 -4.98 11.72 -5.83
C LEU A 112 -4.03 12.93 -5.90
N GLU A 113 -4.16 13.89 -4.99
CA GLU A 113 -3.25 15.06 -4.91
C GLU A 113 -1.78 14.69 -4.70
N LEU A 114 -1.53 13.59 -3.98
CA LEU A 114 -0.20 13.06 -3.73
C LEU A 114 0.36 12.26 -4.91
N GLY A 115 -0.45 11.98 -5.93
CA GLY A 115 -0.08 11.11 -7.05
C GLY A 115 -0.01 9.62 -6.67
N LEU A 116 -0.64 9.23 -5.56
CA LEU A 116 -0.72 7.82 -5.13
C LEU A 116 -1.76 7.04 -5.95
N VAL A 117 -2.81 7.71 -6.41
CA VAL A 117 -3.82 7.15 -7.32
C VAL A 117 -3.99 8.09 -8.52
N ASN A 118 -4.41 7.54 -9.65
CA ASN A 118 -4.61 8.27 -10.90
C ASN A 118 -5.98 8.92 -10.98
N GLN A 119 -6.99 8.33 -10.33
CA GLN A 119 -8.37 8.82 -10.37
C GLN A 119 -9.12 8.40 -9.11
N VAL A 120 -10.09 9.23 -8.71
CA VAL A 120 -11.13 8.89 -7.72
C VAL A 120 -12.47 8.85 -8.45
N VAL A 121 -13.25 7.81 -8.23
CA VAL A 121 -14.57 7.60 -8.86
C VAL A 121 -15.61 7.22 -7.81
N ALA A 122 -16.89 7.36 -8.17
CA ALA A 122 -17.97 6.83 -7.33
C ALA A 122 -17.78 5.32 -7.12
N HIS A 123 -18.06 4.82 -5.93
CA HIS A 123 -17.83 3.41 -5.58
C HIS A 123 -18.40 2.39 -6.59
N ALA A 124 -19.58 2.68 -7.15
CA ALA A 124 -20.24 1.82 -8.13
C ALA A 124 -19.47 1.70 -9.45
N ASP A 125 -18.68 2.72 -9.79
CA ASP A 125 -17.96 2.83 -11.07
C ASP A 125 -16.50 2.37 -10.99
N LEU A 126 -16.05 1.92 -9.80
CA LEU A 126 -14.64 1.57 -9.56
C LEU A 126 -14.11 0.49 -10.51
N LEU A 127 -14.78 -0.66 -10.60
CA LEU A 127 -14.34 -1.74 -11.48
C LEU A 127 -14.47 -1.38 -12.96
N PRO A 128 -15.59 -0.78 -13.43
CA PRO A 128 -15.67 -0.24 -14.79
C PRO A 128 -14.49 0.68 -15.14
N ALA A 129 -14.21 1.69 -14.31
CA ALA A 129 -13.12 2.63 -14.55
C ALA A 129 -11.73 1.96 -14.56
N ALA A 130 -11.51 0.96 -13.69
CA ALA A 130 -10.27 0.20 -13.70
C ALA A 130 -10.12 -0.67 -14.96
N HIS A 131 -11.22 -1.22 -15.49
CA HIS A 131 -11.21 -2.00 -16.72
C HIS A 131 -11.00 -1.15 -17.97
N ASP A 132 -11.51 0.08 -18.00
CA ASP A 132 -11.34 1.01 -19.13
C ASP A 132 -9.87 1.43 -19.37
N LEU A 133 -8.99 1.23 -18.37
CA LEU A 133 -7.54 1.48 -18.46
C LEU A 133 -6.73 0.29 -19.00
N ALA A 134 -7.33 -0.89 -19.17
CA ALA A 134 -6.66 -2.15 -19.52
C ALA A 134 -6.72 -2.47 -21.02
#